data_AF-A0A381R2U9-F1
#
_entry.id   AF-A0A381R2U9-F1
#
_cell.length_a   1.000
_cell.length_b   1.000
_cell.length_c   1.000
_cell.angle_alpha   90.00
_cell.angle_beta   90.00
_cell.angle_gamma   90.00
#
_symmetry.space_group_name_H-M   'P 1'
#
loop_
_entity.id
_entity.type
_entity.pdbx_description
1 polymer ?
#
loop_
_entity_poly.entity_id
_entity_poly.type
_entity_poly.pdbx_seq_one_letter_code
_entity_poly.pdbx_strand_id
1 'polypeptide(L)'
;MPILTTNVIDIQSINGNLQGISLKDNISILGFWGGDVNLRKSEALNLNQKIYRRFFQFQDFQFVFLTTKDQETNINNLKEELIRGVGTDLKKWNFIFTDEKEIQKIYNSLKTDIELSEENSTPYVFIIDRDLNLRGRDDDEDIGKLYGFNAESVAEINNKMVDDVKIILAEYRLALKKNDSLFK
;
A
#
# COMPACT_ATOMS: atom_id res chain seq x y z
N MET A 1 -15.46 6.70 0.14
CA MET A 1 -14.53 6.37 1.25
C MET A 1 -13.99 7.65 1.87
N PRO A 2 -14.00 7.81 3.19
CA PRO A 2 -13.47 9.00 3.88
C PRO A 2 -11.99 9.30 3.60
N ILE A 3 -11.60 10.56 3.83
CA ILE A 3 -10.20 10.99 3.96
C ILE A 3 -9.89 11.08 5.45
N LEU A 4 -8.90 10.32 5.92
CA LEU A 4 -8.54 10.27 7.34
C LEU A 4 -7.35 11.17 7.67
N THR A 5 -6.39 11.28 6.74
CA THR A 5 -5.23 12.17 6.84
C THR A 5 -4.93 12.77 5.48
N THR A 6 -4.69 14.08 5.43
CA THR A 6 -4.24 14.79 4.22
C THR A 6 -2.73 15.03 4.26
N ASN A 7 -2.13 15.22 3.08
CA ASN A 7 -0.72 15.55 2.91
C ASN A 7 0.25 14.50 3.47
N VAL A 8 -0.01 13.23 3.16
CA VAL A 8 0.97 12.15 3.34
C VAL A 8 2.22 12.49 2.53
N ILE A 9 3.41 12.28 3.11
CA ILE A 9 4.65 12.64 2.43
C ILE A 9 4.86 11.69 1.25
N ASP A 10 5.14 12.25 0.08
CA ASP A 10 5.49 11.47 -1.10
C ASP A 10 6.88 10.83 -0.97
N ILE A 11 7.04 9.63 -1.52
CA ILE A 11 8.28 8.86 -1.46
C ILE A 11 9.24 9.17 -2.61
N GLN A 12 8.83 9.97 -3.61
CA GLN A 12 9.62 10.19 -4.83
C GLN A 12 11.07 10.64 -4.57
N SER A 13 11.29 11.44 -3.52
CA SER A 13 12.60 12.02 -3.20
C SER A 13 13.32 11.37 -2.01
N ILE A 14 12.85 10.22 -1.51
CA ILE A 14 13.53 9.54 -0.40
C ILE A 14 14.77 8.78 -0.88
N ASN A 15 15.74 8.62 0.01
CA ASN A 15 16.92 7.81 -0.26
C ASN A 15 16.52 6.38 -0.67
N GLY A 16 17.20 5.81 -1.67
CA GLY A 16 16.93 4.45 -2.14
C GLY A 16 15.80 4.30 -3.16
N ASN A 17 14.97 5.33 -3.39
CA ASN A 17 13.96 5.31 -4.45
C ASN A 17 14.55 5.66 -5.83
N LEU A 18 15.41 4.77 -6.36
CA LEU A 18 16.16 5.01 -7.59
C LEU A 18 15.29 5.11 -8.85
N GLN A 19 14.08 4.55 -8.81
CA GLN A 19 13.15 4.54 -9.94
C GLN A 19 12.20 5.75 -9.94
N GLY A 20 12.28 6.62 -8.93
CA GLY A 20 11.43 7.81 -8.83
C GLY A 20 9.95 7.46 -8.64
N ILE A 21 9.65 6.33 -7.99
CA ILE A 21 8.27 5.92 -7.70
C ILE A 21 7.62 7.00 -6.85
N SER A 22 6.42 7.45 -7.22
CA SER A 22 5.67 8.47 -6.48
C SER A 22 4.34 7.88 -6.01
N LEU A 23 3.90 8.25 -4.81
CA LEU A 23 2.54 8.00 -4.35
C LEU A 23 1.55 8.93 -5.05
N LYS A 24 2.00 10.14 -5.37
CA LYS A 24 1.19 11.11 -6.10
C LYS A 24 0.81 10.55 -7.45
N ASP A 25 -0.38 10.92 -7.90
CA ASP A 25 -0.96 10.46 -9.16
C ASP A 25 -1.23 8.94 -9.23
N ASN A 26 -1.07 8.21 -8.13
CA ASN A 26 -1.34 6.78 -8.06
C ASN A 26 -2.24 6.44 -6.88
N ILE A 27 -3.08 5.41 -7.03
CA ILE A 27 -3.72 4.75 -5.90
C ILE A 27 -2.75 3.67 -5.41
N SER A 28 -2.25 3.85 -4.19
CA SER A 28 -1.13 3.08 -3.66
C SER A 28 -1.55 2.29 -2.43
N ILE A 29 -1.24 1.00 -2.42
CA ILE A 29 -1.22 0.20 -1.19
C ILE A 29 0.18 0.35 -0.59
N LEU A 30 0.28 1.11 0.49
CA LEU A 30 1.54 1.44 1.18
C LEU A 30 1.76 0.50 2.37
N GLY A 31 2.94 -0.09 2.49
CA GLY A 31 3.32 -0.94 3.63
C GLY A 31 4.75 -0.71 4.10
N PHE A 32 5.06 -1.16 5.32
CA PHE A 32 6.34 -0.94 5.99
C PHE A 32 6.87 -2.25 6.56
N TRP A 33 7.90 -2.78 5.92
CA TRP A 33 8.55 -4.07 6.24
C TRP A 33 10.04 -3.86 6.52
N GLY A 34 10.38 -3.04 7.52
CA GLY A 34 11.77 -2.74 7.87
C GLY A 34 12.57 -3.91 8.48
N GLY A 35 11.91 -4.82 9.20
CA GLY A 35 12.54 -6.01 9.80
C GLY A 35 12.65 -7.20 8.84
N ASP A 36 12.69 -8.42 9.39
CA ASP A 36 12.80 -9.65 8.60
C ASP A 36 11.56 -9.88 7.72
N VAL A 37 11.73 -9.69 6.40
CA VAL A 37 10.70 -9.89 5.38
C VAL A 37 10.17 -11.33 5.34
N ASN A 38 10.93 -12.32 5.81
CA ASN A 38 10.46 -13.71 5.86
C ASN A 38 9.27 -13.89 6.80
N LEU A 39 9.12 -13.02 7.80
CA LEU A 39 7.97 -12.99 8.68
C LEU A 39 6.72 -12.42 7.98
N ARG A 40 6.88 -11.78 6.80
CA ARG A 40 5.82 -11.10 6.05
C ARG A 40 5.23 -11.91 4.89
N LYS A 41 5.57 -13.20 4.80
CA LYS A 41 5.16 -14.09 3.70
C LYS A 41 3.64 -14.28 3.64
N SER A 42 2.99 -14.41 4.80
CA SER A 42 1.53 -14.60 4.90
C SER A 42 0.79 -13.37 4.37
N GLU A 43 1.22 -12.20 4.82
CA GLU A 43 0.72 -10.88 4.42
C GLU A 43 0.87 -10.68 2.91
N ALA A 44 2.07 -10.97 2.39
CA ALA A 44 2.34 -10.86 0.96
C ALA A 44 1.43 -11.77 0.12
N LEU A 45 1.21 -13.02 0.55
CA LEU A 45 0.30 -13.96 -0.10
C LEU A 45 -1.14 -13.47 -0.06
N ASN A 46 -1.61 -13.00 1.09
CA ASN A 46 -2.97 -12.50 1.28
C ASN A 46 -3.24 -11.30 0.38
N LEU A 47 -2.35 -10.30 0.41
CA LEU A 47 -2.47 -9.11 -0.42
C LEU A 47 -2.38 -9.46 -1.90
N ASN A 48 -1.48 -10.37 -2.30
CA ASN A 48 -1.36 -10.78 -3.70
C ASN A 48 -2.65 -11.46 -4.19
N GLN A 49 -3.17 -12.43 -3.42
CA GLN A 49 -4.35 -13.20 -3.79
C GLN A 49 -5.65 -12.36 -3.76
N LYS A 50 -5.80 -11.48 -2.78
CA LYS A 50 -7.05 -10.77 -2.52
C LYS A 50 -7.11 -9.38 -3.13
N ILE A 51 -5.99 -8.68 -3.25
CA ILE A 51 -5.99 -7.30 -3.72
C ILE A 51 -5.28 -7.21 -5.06
N TYR A 52 -3.99 -7.53 -5.10
CA TYR A 52 -3.15 -7.28 -6.27
C TYR A 52 -3.72 -7.93 -7.54
N ARG A 53 -3.98 -9.24 -7.52
CA ARG A 53 -4.54 -9.96 -8.68
C ARG A 53 -5.85 -9.40 -9.20
N ARG A 54 -6.67 -8.82 -8.33
CA ARG A 54 -7.97 -8.28 -8.68
C ARG A 54 -7.86 -6.90 -9.33
N PHE A 55 -6.82 -6.13 -9.01
CA PHE A 55 -6.77 -4.70 -9.34
C PHE A 55 -5.50 -4.25 -10.08
N PHE A 56 -4.46 -5.08 -10.23
CA PHE A 56 -3.18 -4.69 -10.86
C PHE A 56 -3.29 -4.19 -12.31
N GLN A 57 -4.37 -4.54 -13.02
CA GLN A 57 -4.62 -4.07 -14.38
C GLN A 57 -5.06 -2.60 -14.44
N PHE A 58 -5.46 -1.99 -13.33
CA PHE A 58 -5.69 -0.53 -13.28
C PHE A 58 -4.35 0.18 -13.45
N GLN A 59 -4.28 1.10 -14.42
CA GLN A 59 -3.04 1.74 -14.85
C GLN A 59 -2.28 2.40 -13.69
N ASP A 60 -2.97 3.18 -12.86
CA ASP A 60 -2.37 3.98 -11.79
C ASP A 60 -2.51 3.31 -10.41
N PHE A 61 -2.70 1.99 -10.38
CA PHE A 61 -2.72 1.21 -9.14
C PHE A 61 -1.35 0.56 -8.89
N GLN A 62 -0.84 0.70 -7.67
CA GLN A 62 0.46 0.16 -7.29
C GLN A 62 0.52 -0.32 -5.84
N PHE A 63 1.50 -1.17 -5.56
CA PHE A 63 1.91 -1.57 -4.22
C PHE A 63 3.28 -0.94 -3.96
N VAL A 64 3.44 -0.30 -2.80
CA VAL A 64 4.68 0.37 -2.41
C VAL A 64 5.04 -0.10 -1.01
N PHE A 65 6.19 -0.75 -0.87
CA PHE A 65 6.67 -1.28 0.40
C PHE A 65 8.04 -0.70 0.73
N LEU A 66 8.14 -0.01 1.86
CA LEU A 66 9.41 0.49 2.39
C LEU A 66 10.04 -0.61 3.24
N THR A 67 11.32 -0.88 3.01
CA THR A 67 12.09 -1.93 3.69
C THR A 67 13.56 -1.50 3.78
N THR A 68 14.36 -2.22 4.57
CA THR A 68 15.79 -1.92 4.73
C THR A 68 16.63 -2.63 3.66
N LYS A 69 17.81 -2.08 3.37
CA LYS A 69 18.68 -2.56 2.27
C LYS A 69 19.17 -4.00 2.44
N ASP A 70 19.36 -4.45 3.66
CA ASP A 70 19.76 -5.82 3.99
C ASP A 70 18.69 -6.87 3.61
N GLN A 71 17.45 -6.45 3.32
CA GLN A 71 16.36 -7.32 2.93
C GLN A 71 16.24 -7.55 1.41
N GLU A 72 17.11 -6.99 0.58
CA GLU A 72 17.01 -7.10 -0.89
C GLU A 72 16.95 -8.55 -1.40
N THR A 73 17.84 -9.41 -0.90
CA THR A 73 17.84 -10.84 -1.24
C THR A 73 16.55 -11.53 -0.81
N ASN A 74 16.05 -11.24 0.40
CA ASN A 74 14.81 -11.83 0.92
C ASN A 74 13.58 -11.40 0.11
N ILE A 75 13.54 -10.13 -0.30
CA ILE A 75 12.48 -9.60 -1.18
C ILE A 75 12.49 -10.25 -2.55
N ASN A 76 13.67 -10.47 -3.15
CA ASN A 76 13.76 -11.15 -4.44
C ASN A 76 13.25 -12.60 -4.34
N ASN A 77 13.63 -13.31 -3.27
CA ASN A 77 13.12 -14.66 -3.01
C ASN A 77 11.59 -14.67 -2.80
N LEU A 78 11.07 -13.72 -2.03
CA LEU A 78 9.62 -13.56 -1.83
C LEU A 78 8.87 -13.34 -3.15
N LYS A 79 9.39 -12.45 -4.01
CA LYS A 79 8.80 -12.20 -5.34
C LYS A 79 8.76 -13.47 -6.19
N GLU A 80 9.86 -14.22 -6.23
CA GLU A 80 9.89 -15.49 -6.95
C GLU A 80 8.89 -16.51 -6.40
N GLU A 81 8.77 -16.64 -5.08
CA GLU A 81 7.79 -17.51 -4.43
C GLU A 81 6.35 -17.12 -4.82
N LEU A 82 6.03 -15.83 -4.80
CA LEU A 82 4.72 -15.30 -5.18
C LEU A 82 4.41 -15.53 -6.68
N ILE A 83 5.40 -15.36 -7.56
CA ILE A 83 5.25 -15.65 -9.00
C ILE A 83 5.01 -17.14 -9.22
N ARG A 84 5.80 -18.02 -8.60
CA ARG A 84 5.65 -19.48 -8.72
C ARG A 84 4.32 -19.98 -8.16
N GLY A 85 3.92 -19.49 -6.99
CA GLY A 85 2.75 -19.98 -6.27
C GLY A 85 1.40 -19.45 -6.80
N VAL A 86 1.38 -18.23 -7.35
CA VAL A 86 0.12 -17.55 -7.71
C VAL A 86 0.06 -17.09 -9.17
N GLY A 87 1.13 -17.25 -9.95
CA GLY A 87 1.16 -17.04 -11.40
C GLY A 87 0.83 -15.61 -11.84
N THR A 88 1.17 -14.61 -11.03
CA THR A 88 0.80 -13.20 -11.28
C THR A 88 2.04 -12.34 -11.48
N ASP A 89 2.04 -11.53 -12.55
CA ASP A 89 3.09 -10.53 -12.83
C ASP A 89 3.13 -9.47 -11.72
N LEU A 90 4.23 -9.42 -10.97
CA LEU A 90 4.43 -8.51 -9.84
C LEU A 90 5.03 -7.15 -10.23
N LYS A 91 4.96 -6.73 -11.50
CA LYS A 91 5.53 -5.44 -11.97
C LYS A 91 5.11 -4.19 -11.20
N LYS A 92 3.98 -4.23 -10.49
CA LYS A 92 3.45 -3.10 -9.70
C LYS A 92 3.72 -3.25 -8.20
N TRP A 93 4.54 -4.23 -7.81
CA TRP A 93 5.13 -4.32 -6.48
C TRP A 93 6.45 -3.56 -6.44
N ASN A 94 6.38 -2.34 -5.94
CA ASN A 94 7.52 -1.46 -5.77
C ASN A 94 8.08 -1.63 -4.35
N PHE A 95 9.30 -2.12 -4.24
CA PHE A 95 10.02 -2.21 -2.97
C PHE A 95 11.09 -1.13 -2.93
N ILE A 96 11.03 -0.29 -1.89
CA ILE A 96 11.94 0.84 -1.70
C ILE A 96 12.89 0.49 -0.55
N PHE A 97 14.12 0.17 -0.90
CA PHE A 97 15.19 -0.16 0.03
C PHE A 97 15.83 1.11 0.58
N THR A 98 15.38 1.55 1.75
CA THR A 98 15.75 2.84 2.36
C THR A 98 16.30 2.66 3.78
N ASP A 99 16.63 3.76 4.44
CA ASP A 99 17.05 3.80 5.84
C ASP A 99 15.86 3.99 6.78
N GLU A 100 16.04 3.56 8.04
CA GLU A 100 15.02 3.61 9.09
C GLU A 100 14.41 5.00 9.29
N LYS A 101 15.21 6.07 9.11
CA LYS A 101 14.74 7.45 9.30
C LYS A 101 13.73 7.84 8.24
N GLU A 102 13.97 7.48 6.98
CA GLU A 102 12.98 7.69 5.92
C GLU A 102 11.72 6.84 6.16
N ILE A 103 11.84 5.58 6.60
CA ILE A 103 10.68 4.74 6.94
C ILE A 103 9.81 5.42 8.00
N GLN A 104 10.41 5.84 9.11
CA GLN A 104 9.71 6.52 10.21
C GLN A 104 9.10 7.85 9.76
N LYS A 105 9.82 8.64 8.96
CA LYS A 105 9.33 9.93 8.45
C LYS A 105 8.07 9.75 7.59
N ILE A 106 8.07 8.78 6.67
CA ILE A 106 6.89 8.48 5.84
C ILE A 106 5.75 7.94 6.71
N TYR A 107 6.04 7.01 7.62
CA TYR A 107 5.05 6.45 8.53
C TYR A 107 4.36 7.52 9.39
N ASN A 108 5.15 8.41 10.01
CA ASN A 108 4.63 9.47 10.87
C ASN A 108 3.73 10.47 10.12
N SER A 109 3.89 10.59 8.80
CA SER A 109 3.01 11.43 7.97
C SER A 109 1.59 10.88 7.85
N LEU A 110 1.39 9.57 8.11
CA LEU A 110 0.07 8.93 8.09
C LEU A 110 -0.82 9.37 9.25
N LYS A 111 -0.23 9.79 10.37
CA LYS A 111 -0.95 10.20 11.61
C LYS A 111 -1.97 9.16 12.07
N THR A 112 -1.58 7.89 11.96
CA THR A 112 -2.35 6.72 12.38
C THR A 112 -2.15 6.43 13.87
N ASP A 113 -3.08 5.69 14.47
CA ASP A 113 -2.98 5.13 15.83
C ASP A 113 -2.35 3.73 15.87
N ILE A 114 -2.27 3.05 14.72
CA ILE A 114 -1.51 1.83 14.53
C ILE A 114 -0.04 2.05 14.95
N GLU A 115 0.56 1.05 15.58
CA GLU A 115 1.96 1.08 15.99
C GLU A 115 2.90 0.59 14.86
N LEU A 116 4.08 1.21 14.81
CA LEU A 116 5.23 0.74 14.05
C LEU A 116 6.23 0.12 15.04
N SER A 117 6.67 -1.12 14.79
CA SER A 117 7.63 -1.78 15.67
C SER A 117 8.98 -1.07 15.70
N GLU A 118 9.84 -1.42 16.66
CA GLU A 118 11.22 -0.93 16.73
C GLU A 118 12.05 -1.24 15.46
N GLU A 119 11.67 -2.30 14.73
CA GLU A 119 12.26 -2.67 13.44
C GLU A 119 11.64 -1.91 12.25
N ASN A 120 10.86 -0.86 12.51
CA ASN A 120 10.12 -0.09 11.50
C ASN A 120 9.21 -0.98 10.64
N SER A 121 8.51 -1.90 11.29
CA SER A 121 7.70 -2.93 10.65
C SER A 121 6.28 -2.94 11.20
N THR A 122 5.31 -3.22 10.35
CA THR A 122 3.91 -3.44 10.75
C THR A 122 3.23 -4.38 9.76
N PRO A 123 2.31 -5.26 10.20
CA PRO A 123 1.51 -6.07 9.28
C PRO A 123 0.42 -5.26 8.57
N TYR A 124 0.20 -4.00 8.96
CA TYR A 124 -0.84 -3.16 8.39
C TYR A 124 -0.40 -2.51 7.07
N VAL A 125 -1.35 -2.40 6.15
CA VAL A 125 -1.19 -1.63 4.91
C VAL A 125 -2.21 -0.50 4.82
N PHE A 126 -1.84 0.56 4.10
CA PHE A 126 -2.58 1.81 4.04
C PHE A 126 -2.97 2.13 2.60
N ILE A 127 -4.17 2.67 2.39
CA ILE A 127 -4.62 3.11 1.07
C ILE A 127 -4.30 4.60 0.92
N ILE A 128 -3.36 4.94 0.04
CA ILE A 128 -3.03 6.32 -0.30
C ILE A 128 -3.65 6.64 -1.66
N ASP A 129 -4.43 7.71 -1.73
CA ASP A 129 -5.01 8.17 -2.99
C ASP A 129 -4.04 9.04 -3.81
N ARG A 130 -4.47 9.38 -5.04
CA ARG A 130 -3.66 10.13 -6.00
C ARG A 130 -3.25 11.52 -5.53
N ASP A 131 -3.97 12.08 -4.55
CA ASP A 131 -3.77 13.40 -3.99
C ASP A 131 -3.02 13.35 -2.64
N LEU A 132 -2.32 12.24 -2.37
CA LEU A 132 -1.55 12.02 -1.15
C LEU A 132 -2.39 12.03 0.12
N ASN A 133 -3.63 11.54 0.06
CA ASN A 133 -4.47 11.37 1.24
C ASN A 133 -4.52 9.91 1.67
N LEU A 134 -4.45 9.69 2.98
CA LEU A 134 -4.77 8.42 3.60
C LEU A 134 -6.29 8.22 3.60
N ARG A 135 -6.73 7.10 3.04
CA ARG A 135 -8.13 6.70 2.94
C ARG A 135 -8.36 5.46 3.80
N GLY A 136 -9.52 5.41 4.43
CA GLY A 136 -9.92 4.32 5.32
C GLY A 136 -11.36 4.52 5.75
N ARG A 137 -11.71 4.03 6.95
CA ARG A 137 -13.08 4.10 7.49
C ARG A 137 -13.11 4.98 8.74
N ASP A 138 -14.20 5.72 8.93
CA ASP A 138 -14.46 6.53 10.13
C ASP A 138 -15.63 6.02 10.98
N ASP A 139 -16.32 4.98 10.49
CA ASP A 139 -17.49 4.34 11.11
C ASP A 139 -17.45 2.80 11.05
N ASP A 140 -16.25 2.20 11.07
CA ASP A 140 -16.09 0.74 11.05
C ASP A 140 -16.73 0.09 12.29
N GLU A 141 -17.51 -0.97 12.07
CA GLU A 141 -18.35 -1.62 13.09
C GLU A 141 -17.54 -2.19 14.26
N ASP A 142 -16.28 -2.57 14.04
CA ASP A 142 -15.44 -3.21 15.06
C ASP A 142 -14.51 -2.22 15.77
N ILE A 143 -13.92 -1.29 15.01
CA ILE A 143 -12.78 -0.45 15.45
C ILE A 143 -13.15 1.04 15.50
N GLY A 144 -14.26 1.45 14.87
CA GLY A 144 -14.61 2.85 14.66
C GLY A 144 -13.77 3.46 13.54
N LYS A 145 -12.55 3.92 13.85
CA LYS A 145 -11.67 4.53 12.83
C LYS A 145 -10.61 3.54 12.36
N LEU A 146 -10.70 3.11 11.10
CA LEU A 146 -9.78 2.16 10.50
C LEU A 146 -8.81 2.88 9.55
N TYR A 147 -7.60 3.16 10.02
CA TYR A 147 -6.56 3.84 9.23
C TYR A 147 -5.84 2.93 8.24
N GLY A 148 -5.67 1.65 8.60
CA GLY A 148 -4.98 0.65 7.79
C GLY A 148 -5.60 -0.72 7.99
N PHE A 149 -5.24 -1.65 7.12
CA PHE A 149 -5.80 -3.00 7.08
C PHE A 149 -4.74 -4.02 7.50
N ASN A 150 -5.06 -4.88 8.46
CA ASN A 150 -4.14 -5.93 8.88
C ASN A 150 -3.99 -6.99 7.78
N ALA A 151 -2.81 -7.05 7.13
CA ALA A 151 -2.54 -7.99 6.05
C ALA A 151 -2.38 -9.44 6.50
N GLU A 152 -2.17 -9.70 7.79
CA GLU A 152 -2.18 -11.06 8.35
C GLU A 152 -3.60 -11.66 8.35
N SER A 153 -4.62 -10.80 8.45
CA SER A 153 -6.03 -11.20 8.51
C SER A 153 -6.64 -11.35 7.12
N VAL A 154 -6.72 -12.58 6.63
CA VAL A 154 -7.42 -12.89 5.36
C VAL A 154 -8.85 -12.36 5.36
N ALA A 155 -9.54 -12.44 6.50
CA ALA A 155 -10.91 -11.98 6.65
C ALA A 155 -11.01 -10.47 6.50
N GLU A 156 -10.12 -9.71 7.14
CA GLU A 156 -10.12 -8.24 7.04
C GLU A 156 -9.78 -7.78 5.63
N ILE A 157 -8.75 -8.37 5.01
CA ILE A 157 -8.40 -8.06 3.63
C ILE A 157 -9.56 -8.40 2.68
N ASN A 158 -10.20 -9.55 2.85
CA ASN A 158 -11.27 -9.98 1.96
C ASN A 158 -12.60 -9.24 2.16
N ASN A 159 -12.98 -8.96 3.39
CA ASN A 159 -14.31 -8.44 3.73
C ASN A 159 -14.31 -6.90 3.88
N LYS A 160 -13.16 -6.29 4.14
CA LYS A 160 -13.04 -4.83 4.27
C LYS A 160 -12.25 -4.23 3.12
N MET A 161 -10.96 -4.55 3.03
CA MET A 161 -10.05 -3.88 2.09
C MET A 161 -10.46 -4.03 0.62
N VAL A 162 -10.96 -5.20 0.22
CA VAL A 162 -11.41 -5.44 -1.17
C VAL A 162 -12.48 -4.44 -1.60
N ASP A 163 -13.46 -4.17 -0.76
CA ASP A 163 -14.55 -3.26 -1.11
C ASP A 163 -14.09 -1.80 -1.08
N ASP A 164 -13.22 -1.45 -0.13
CA ASP A 164 -12.63 -0.12 -0.02
C ASP A 164 -11.76 0.23 -1.24
N VAL A 165 -10.98 -0.75 -1.73
CA VAL A 165 -10.21 -0.60 -2.98
C VAL A 165 -11.14 -0.48 -4.19
N LYS A 166 -12.27 -1.19 -4.25
CA LYS A 166 -13.25 -0.99 -5.34
C LYS A 166 -13.85 0.41 -5.30
N ILE A 167 -14.19 0.92 -4.12
CA ILE A 167 -14.80 2.24 -3.93
C ILE A 167 -13.86 3.34 -4.43
N ILE A 168 -12.61 3.36 -3.98
CA ILE A 168 -11.65 4.39 -4.40
C ILE A 168 -11.33 4.33 -5.90
N LEU A 169 -11.24 3.12 -6.47
CA LEU A 169 -11.06 2.96 -7.92
C LEU A 169 -12.29 3.44 -8.72
N ALA A 170 -13.51 3.26 -8.19
CA ALA A 170 -14.73 3.76 -8.79
C ALA A 170 -14.84 5.29 -8.71
N GLU A 171 -14.54 5.89 -7.55
CA GLU A 171 -14.45 7.34 -7.37
C GLU A 171 -13.48 7.96 -8.38
N TYR A 172 -12.29 7.35 -8.53
CA TYR A 172 -11.30 7.79 -9.50
C TYR A 172 -11.80 7.72 -10.95
N ARG A 173 -12.40 6.58 -11.36
CA ARG A 173 -12.99 6.44 -12.71
C ARG A 173 -14.08 7.48 -12.99
N LEU A 174 -14.88 7.83 -11.99
CA LEU A 174 -15.93 8.86 -12.13
C LEU A 174 -15.32 10.26 -12.28
N ALA A 175 -14.26 10.58 -11.54
CA ALA A 175 -13.55 11.85 -11.66
C ALA A 175 -12.91 12.01 -13.06
N LEU A 176 -12.27 10.97 -13.59
CA LEU A 176 -11.72 10.98 -14.95
C LEU A 176 -12.79 11.27 -16.01
N LYS A 177 -13.92 10.57 -15.95
CA LYS A 177 -15.02 10.79 -16.90
C LYS A 177 -15.57 12.22 -16.86
N LYS A 178 -15.67 12.81 -15.66
CA LYS A 178 -16.10 14.21 -15.51
C LYS A 178 -15.09 15.15 -16.16
N ASN A 179 -13.79 14.95 -15.93
CA ASN A 179 -12.75 15.76 -16.55
C ASN A 179 -12.77 15.63 -18.07
N ASP A 180 -12.81 14.42 -18.63
CA ASP A 180 -12.90 14.20 -20.07
C ASP A 180 -14.14 14.84 -20.69
N SER A 181 -15.27 14.88 -19.97
CA SER A 181 -16.50 15.53 -20.43
C SER A 181 -16.46 17.06 -20.40
N LEU A 182 -15.56 17.66 -19.60
CA LEU A 182 -15.37 19.12 -19.53
C LEU A 182 -14.44 19.64 -20.65
N PHE A 183 -13.69 18.76 -21.31
CA PHE A 183 -12.79 19.10 -22.42
C PHE A 183 -13.33 18.71 -23.80
N LYS A 184 -14.59 18.25 -23.89
CA LYS A 184 -15.33 18.04 -25.14
C LYS A 184 -16.34 19.16 -25.36
#